data_AF-A0A0B1SLF5-F1
#
_entry.id   AF-A0A0B1SLF5-F1
#
_cell.length_a   1.000
_cell.length_b   1.000
_cell.length_c   1.000
_cell.angle_alpha   90.00
_cell.angle_beta   90.00
_cell.angle_gamma   90.00
#
_symmetry.space_group_name_H-M   'P 1'
#
loop_
_entity.id
_entity.type
_entity.pdbx_description
1 polymer ?
#
loop_
_entity_poly.entity_id
_entity_poly.type
_entity_poly.pdbx_seq_one_letter_code
_entity_poly.pdbx_strand_id
1 'polypeptide(L)'
;LFQSTHLIGACFVPRPEVDVGVVRFVPRIQPLINSPFEVVEKLCRHIFHYRQKHMIKGLMTLYPKEIAEEMAHQLLKDCRVNPKASSIQLGVEEFADLATGYEKQCREMPGLFPYDYIKPKRTVAMLAKTSGALPPVNPFGVQKLPQEGVRLSEADKFLN
;
A
#
# COMPACT_ATOMS: atom_id res chain seq x y z
N LEU A 1 -20.61 -0.29 8.02
CA LEU A 1 -20.93 0.61 9.16
C LEU A 1 -19.80 0.56 10.16
N PHE A 2 -19.05 1.66 10.30
CA PHE A 2 -17.96 1.78 11.26
C PHE A 2 -18.58 2.12 12.62
N GLN A 3 -18.50 1.21 13.59
CA GLN A 3 -18.89 1.50 14.98
C GLN A 3 -17.62 1.79 15.76
N SER A 4 -17.50 3.02 16.26
CA SER A 4 -16.44 3.43 17.18
C SER A 4 -17.04 3.85 18.51
N THR A 5 -16.57 3.25 19.61
CA THR A 5 -16.96 3.63 20.97
C THR A 5 -15.79 4.39 21.61
N HIS A 6 -16.06 5.59 22.13
CA HIS A 6 -15.09 6.38 22.90
C HIS A 6 -15.26 6.07 24.38
N LEU A 7 -14.15 5.78 25.06
CA LEU A 7 -14.08 5.51 26.49
C LEU A 7 -13.12 6.52 27.12
N ILE A 8 -13.60 7.23 28.13
CA ILE A 8 -12.77 8.16 28.88
C ILE A 8 -11.70 7.41 29.67
N GLY A 9 -10.49 7.97 29.75
CA GLY A 9 -9.37 7.34 30.47
C GLY A 9 -9.68 7.04 31.94
N ALA A 10 -10.57 7.82 32.57
CA ALA A 10 -11.01 7.61 33.96
C ALA A 10 -11.72 6.26 34.20
N CYS A 11 -12.14 5.55 33.15
CA CYS A 11 -12.75 4.22 33.26
C CYS A 11 -11.74 3.08 33.44
N PHE A 12 -10.43 3.35 33.42
CA PHE A 12 -9.37 2.33 33.51
C PHE A 12 -8.53 2.48 34.78
N VAL A 13 -7.96 1.37 35.25
CA VAL A 13 -7.07 1.32 36.41
C VAL A 13 -5.79 0.53 36.06
N PRO A 14 -4.59 1.14 36.17
CA PRO A 14 -4.36 2.56 36.46
C PRO A 14 -4.89 3.47 35.34
N ARG A 15 -5.19 4.73 35.67
CA ARG A 15 -5.74 5.71 34.72
C ARG A 15 -4.68 6.08 33.67
N PRO A 16 -4.94 5.88 32.36
CA PRO A 16 -4.07 6.36 31.29
C PRO A 16 -4.15 7.88 31.11
N GLU A 17 -3.11 8.46 30.50
CA GLU A 17 -3.03 9.89 30.15
C GLU A 17 -3.87 10.28 28.93
N VAL A 18 -4.43 9.29 28.24
CA VAL A 18 -5.22 9.44 27.00
C VAL A 18 -6.54 8.67 27.10
N ASP A 19 -7.53 9.10 26.32
CA ASP A 19 -8.76 8.35 26.14
C ASP A 19 -8.58 7.14 25.21
N VAL A 20 -9.53 6.21 25.25
CA VAL A 20 -9.48 4.95 24.50
C VAL A 20 -10.60 4.92 23.45
N GLY A 21 -10.22 4.63 22.20
CA GLY A 21 -11.17 4.34 21.12
C GLY A 21 -11.28 2.84 20.86
N VAL A 22 -12.48 2.28 20.94
CA VAL A 22 -12.77 0.91 20.54
C VAL A 22 -13.29 0.90 19.11
N VAL A 23 -12.59 0.20 18.22
CA VAL A 23 -12.94 0.08 16.81
C VAL A 23 -13.15 -1.38 16.44
N ARG A 24 -14.20 -1.66 15.66
CA ARG A 24 -14.46 -2.99 15.11
C ARG A 24 -14.15 -3.02 13.62
N PHE A 25 -13.20 -3.86 13.23
CA PHE A 25 -12.94 -4.18 11.83
C PHE A 25 -13.68 -5.46 11.44
N VAL A 26 -14.45 -5.38 10.36
CA VAL A 26 -15.05 -6.55 9.70
C VAL A 26 -14.38 -6.67 8.33
N PRO A 27 -13.63 -7.74 8.07
CA PRO A 27 -13.01 -7.95 6.76
C PRO A 27 -14.05 -7.87 5.64
N ARG A 28 -13.70 -7.19 4.55
CA ARG A 28 -14.55 -7.17 3.36
C ARG A 28 -14.46 -8.51 2.65
N ILE A 29 -15.58 -8.96 2.09
CA ILE A 29 -15.63 -10.12 1.19
C ILE A 29 -14.72 -9.88 -0.01
N GLN A 30 -14.88 -8.71 -0.65
CA GLN A 30 -14.07 -8.26 -1.77
C GLN A 30 -13.10 -7.17 -1.29
N PRO A 31 -11.78 -7.35 -1.40
CA PRO A 31 -10.82 -6.29 -1.13
C PRO A 31 -11.00 -5.14 -2.12
N LEU A 32 -10.80 -3.91 -1.63
CA LEU A 32 -10.87 -2.69 -2.45
C LEU A 32 -9.65 -2.54 -3.38
N ILE A 33 -8.52 -3.12 -2.98
CA ILE A 33 -7.27 -3.11 -3.75
C ILE A 33 -6.93 -4.55 -4.09
N ASN A 34 -6.82 -4.87 -5.38
CA ASN A 34 -6.54 -6.22 -5.87
C ASN A 34 -5.05 -6.43 -6.23
N SER A 35 -4.16 -5.86 -5.43
CA SER A 35 -2.70 -6.05 -5.55
C SER A 35 -2.17 -6.73 -4.29
N PRO A 36 -1.02 -7.42 -4.38
CA PRO A 36 -0.36 -8.02 -3.21
C PRO A 36 -0.14 -6.98 -2.11
N PHE A 37 -0.30 -7.40 -0.86
CA PHE A 37 -0.19 -6.49 0.30
C PHE A 37 1.15 -5.75 0.32
N GLU A 38 2.24 -6.43 -0.02
CA GLU A 38 3.60 -5.87 -0.03
C GLU A 38 3.76 -4.74 -1.06
N VAL A 39 3.03 -4.80 -2.17
CA VAL A 39 3.00 -3.72 -3.17
C VAL A 39 2.26 -2.52 -2.60
N VAL A 40 1.09 -2.74 -2.00
CA VAL A 40 0.26 -1.69 -1.39
C VAL A 40 1.01 -1.02 -0.23
N GLU A 41 1.59 -1.83 0.66
CA GLU A 41 2.35 -1.40 1.83
C GLU A 41 3.59 -0.62 1.40
N LYS A 42 4.34 -1.08 0.39
CA LYS A 42 5.45 -0.31 -0.18
C LYS A 42 4.98 1.03 -0.74
N LEU A 43 3.98 1.02 -1.62
CA LEU A 43 3.46 2.23 -2.26
C LEU A 43 3.01 3.27 -1.21
N CYS A 44 2.16 2.87 -0.26
CA CYS A 44 1.65 3.75 0.78
C CYS A 44 2.78 4.32 1.65
N ARG A 45 3.75 3.50 2.05
CA ARG A 45 4.90 3.96 2.85
C ARG A 45 5.67 5.09 2.17
N HIS A 46 5.84 5.01 0.85
CA HIS A 46 6.53 6.05 0.07
C HIS A 46 5.65 7.29 -0.16
N ILE A 47 4.37 7.11 -0.51
CA ILE A 47 3.44 8.23 -0.72
C ILE A 47 3.25 9.05 0.58
N PHE A 48 3.16 8.40 1.74
CA PHE A 48 2.99 9.08 3.03
C PHE A 48 4.30 9.52 3.69
N HIS A 49 5.45 9.32 3.04
CA HIS A 49 6.76 9.69 3.58
C HIS A 49 6.87 11.19 3.88
N TYR A 50 6.27 12.05 3.04
CA TYR A 50 6.32 13.50 3.19
C TYR A 50 4.94 14.10 3.45
N ARG A 51 4.64 14.45 4.71
CA ARG A 51 3.35 15.05 5.09
C ARG A 51 3.07 16.42 4.44
N GLN A 52 4.11 17.22 4.20
CA GLN A 52 4.00 18.61 3.72
C GLN A 52 4.44 18.80 2.26
N LYS A 53 4.48 17.73 1.46
CA LYS A 53 4.84 17.78 0.03
C LYS A 53 3.73 17.18 -0.83
N HIS A 54 3.75 17.50 -2.13
CA HIS A 54 2.92 16.80 -3.09
C HIS A 54 3.31 15.32 -3.15
N MET A 55 2.31 14.46 -3.29
CA MET A 55 2.47 13.01 -3.22
C MET A 55 3.46 12.45 -4.24
N ILE A 56 3.61 13.11 -5.40
CA ILE A 56 4.60 12.76 -6.43
C ILE A 56 6.03 12.72 -5.89
N LYS A 57 6.37 13.58 -4.91
CA LYS A 57 7.71 13.55 -4.30
C LYS A 57 7.96 12.27 -3.51
N GLY A 58 6.93 11.73 -2.85
CA GLY A 58 6.98 10.39 -2.26
C GLY A 58 7.05 9.31 -3.33
N LEU A 59 6.22 9.41 -4.36
CA LEU A 59 6.15 8.44 -5.46
C LEU A 59 7.48 8.28 -6.21
N MET A 60 8.20 9.36 -6.47
CA MET A 60 9.52 9.35 -7.10
C MET A 60 10.55 8.47 -6.36
N THR A 61 10.39 8.28 -5.05
CA THR A 61 11.31 7.44 -4.26
C THR A 61 11.15 5.93 -4.53
N LEU A 62 10.12 5.52 -5.28
CA LEU A 62 9.94 4.15 -5.74
C LEU A 62 10.87 3.77 -6.91
N TYR A 63 11.54 4.75 -7.52
CA TYR A 63 12.28 4.58 -8.76
C TYR A 63 13.75 5.02 -8.64
N PRO A 64 14.64 4.49 -9.49
CA PRO A 64 15.98 5.04 -9.68
C PRO A 64 15.94 6.52 -10.05
N LYS A 65 16.89 7.30 -9.52
CA LYS A 65 16.90 8.77 -9.61
C LYS A 65 16.85 9.26 -11.06
N GLU A 66 17.44 8.52 -11.98
CA GLU A 66 17.59 8.86 -13.39
C GLU A 66 16.24 8.82 -14.14
N ILE A 67 15.33 7.94 -13.72
CA ILE A 67 14.02 7.71 -14.38
C ILE A 67 12.84 8.08 -13.48
N ALA A 68 13.09 8.53 -12.25
CA ALA A 68 12.07 8.70 -11.22
C ALA A 68 10.99 9.71 -11.59
N GLU A 69 11.37 10.82 -12.22
CA GLU A 69 10.43 11.85 -12.64
C GLU A 69 9.48 11.32 -13.72
N GLU A 70 10.03 10.77 -14.80
CA GLU A 70 9.28 10.22 -15.91
C GLU A 70 8.33 9.11 -15.46
N MET A 71 8.84 8.12 -14.72
CA MET A 71 8.05 6.96 -14.27
C MET A 71 6.94 7.35 -13.29
N ALA A 72 7.21 8.27 -12.36
CA ALA A 72 6.21 8.76 -11.42
C ALA A 72 5.10 9.54 -12.14
N HIS A 73 5.46 10.41 -13.09
CA HIS A 73 4.48 11.14 -13.91
C HIS A 73 3.66 10.20 -14.80
N GLN A 74 4.30 9.19 -15.38
CA GLN A 74 3.64 8.18 -16.20
C GLN A 74 2.61 7.41 -15.38
N LEU A 75 2.98 6.93 -14.17
CA LEU A 75 2.05 6.23 -13.28
C LEU A 75 0.84 7.10 -12.91
N LEU A 76 1.08 8.36 -12.53
CA LEU A 76 -0.01 9.27 -12.17
C LEU A 76 -0.94 9.56 -13.35
N LYS A 77 -0.38 9.69 -14.55
CA LYS A 77 -1.14 9.89 -15.79
C LYS A 77 -2.02 8.68 -16.10
N ASP A 78 -1.46 7.48 -16.00
CA ASP A 78 -2.19 6.23 -16.27
C ASP A 78 -3.33 6.00 -15.28
N CYS A 79 -3.12 6.35 -14.01
CA CYS A 79 -4.12 6.26 -12.95
C CYS A 79 -5.04 7.50 -12.85
N ARG A 80 -4.86 8.51 -13.71
CA ARG A 80 -5.64 9.77 -13.71
C ARG A 80 -5.61 10.52 -12.36
N VAL A 81 -4.51 10.42 -11.63
CA VAL A 81 -4.33 11.08 -10.31
C VAL A 81 -3.65 12.44 -10.49
N ASN A 82 -4.15 13.46 -9.80
CA ASN A 82 -3.56 14.81 -9.86
C ASN A 82 -2.17 14.84 -9.18
N PRO A 83 -1.08 15.17 -9.90
CA PRO A 83 0.27 15.20 -9.34
C PRO A 83 0.49 16.26 -8.26
N LYS A 84 -0.38 17.28 -8.19
CA LYS A 84 -0.33 18.34 -7.17
C LYS A 84 -1.15 17.99 -5.92
N ALA A 85 -1.85 16.85 -5.89
CA ALA A 85 -2.56 16.41 -4.71
C ALA A 85 -1.58 16.10 -3.55
N SER A 86 -2.01 16.41 -2.34
CA SER A 86 -1.36 15.93 -1.12
C SER A 86 -1.78 14.49 -0.82
N SER A 87 -0.92 13.71 -0.20
CA SER A 87 -1.16 12.29 0.11
C SER A 87 -2.43 12.05 0.94
N ILE A 88 -2.83 13.01 1.77
CA ILE A 88 -4.05 12.95 2.60
C ILE A 88 -5.35 13.19 1.83
N GLN A 89 -5.26 13.71 0.59
CA GLN A 89 -6.42 14.01 -0.25
C GLN A 89 -6.83 12.81 -1.11
N LEU A 90 -6.00 11.77 -1.18
CA LEU A 90 -6.27 10.59 -1.99
C LEU A 90 -7.28 9.65 -1.33
N GLY A 91 -8.23 9.19 -2.12
CA GLY A 91 -9.16 8.12 -1.77
C GLY A 91 -8.56 6.72 -1.94
N VAL A 92 -9.21 5.72 -1.34
CA VAL A 92 -8.77 4.31 -1.42
C VAL A 92 -8.79 3.78 -2.86
N GLU A 93 -9.72 4.25 -3.69
CA GLU A 93 -9.80 3.87 -5.10
C GLU A 93 -8.58 4.36 -5.90
N GLU A 94 -8.12 5.59 -5.65
CA GLU A 94 -6.89 6.10 -6.27
C GLU A 94 -5.66 5.28 -5.82
N PHE A 95 -5.61 4.86 -4.56
CA PHE A 95 -4.57 3.93 -4.10
C PHE A 95 -4.68 2.54 -4.76
N ALA A 96 -5.89 2.08 -5.06
CA ALA A 96 -6.10 0.81 -5.78
C ALA A 96 -5.52 0.88 -7.20
N ASP A 97 -5.81 1.98 -7.91
CA ASP A 97 -5.31 2.22 -9.25
C ASP A 97 -3.79 2.37 -9.26
N LEU A 98 -3.24 3.14 -8.32
CA LEU A 98 -1.79 3.32 -8.18
C LEU A 98 -1.07 2.02 -7.83
N ALA A 99 -1.65 1.19 -6.95
CA ALA A 99 -1.07 -0.12 -6.61
C ALA A 99 -1.04 -1.04 -7.82
N THR A 100 -2.13 -1.10 -8.58
CA THR A 100 -2.23 -1.90 -9.80
C THR A 100 -1.24 -1.41 -10.87
N GLY A 101 -1.14 -0.09 -11.07
CA GLY A 101 -0.21 0.51 -12.02
C GLY A 101 1.25 0.30 -11.63
N TYR A 102 1.59 0.49 -10.34
CA TYR A 102 2.94 0.26 -9.85
C TYR A 102 3.33 -1.22 -9.89
N GLU A 103 2.40 -2.13 -9.58
CA GLU A 103 2.61 -3.57 -9.72
C GLU A 103 2.97 -3.94 -11.16
N LYS A 104 2.23 -3.39 -12.13
CA LYS A 104 2.49 -3.59 -13.56
C LYS A 104 3.91 -3.13 -13.94
N GLN A 105 4.30 -1.92 -13.54
CA GLN A 105 5.65 -1.41 -13.78
C GLN A 105 6.73 -2.29 -13.13
N CYS A 106 6.47 -2.83 -11.93
CA CYS A 106 7.39 -3.76 -11.27
C CYS A 106 7.53 -5.09 -12.01
N ARG A 107 6.48 -5.56 -12.70
CA ARG A 107 6.52 -6.76 -13.54
C ARG A 107 7.24 -6.51 -14.86
N GLU A 108 7.07 -5.34 -15.45
CA GLU A 108 7.76 -4.92 -16.68
C GLU A 108 9.24 -4.62 -16.45
N MET A 109 9.60 -4.16 -15.24
CA MET A 109 10.98 -3.87 -14.84
C MET A 109 11.37 -4.70 -13.61
N PRO A 110 11.79 -5.98 -13.80
CA PRO A 110 12.26 -6.81 -12.70
C PRO A 110 13.37 -6.12 -11.90
N GLY A 111 13.30 -6.19 -10.58
CA GLY A 111 14.22 -5.51 -9.67
C GLY A 111 13.73 -4.13 -9.20
N LEU A 112 12.67 -3.58 -9.79
CA LEU A 112 12.05 -2.33 -9.31
C LEU A 112 11.31 -2.54 -7.98
N PHE A 113 10.64 -3.66 -7.80
CA PHE A 113 9.95 -3.98 -6.55
C PHE A 113 10.89 -4.04 -5.32
N PRO A 114 12.07 -4.68 -5.38
CA PRO A 114 13.03 -4.65 -4.27
C PRO A 114 13.92 -3.40 -4.23
N TYR A 115 13.78 -2.44 -5.16
CA TYR A 115 14.59 -1.21 -5.16
C TYR A 115 14.34 -0.36 -3.91
N ASP A 116 15.42 0.17 -3.34
CA ASP A 116 15.44 1.01 -2.14
C ASP A 116 16.31 2.24 -2.39
N TYR A 117 15.67 3.42 -2.46
CA TYR A 117 16.34 4.70 -2.72
C TYR A 117 17.38 5.09 -1.66
N ILE A 118 17.30 4.52 -0.45
CA ILE A 118 18.28 4.74 0.63
C ILE A 118 19.58 3.97 0.34
N LYS A 119 19.50 2.88 -0.45
CA LYS A 119 20.63 2.01 -0.82
C LYS A 119 20.94 2.09 -2.32
N PRO A 120 21.33 3.27 -2.86
CA PRO A 120 21.45 3.50 -4.29
C PRO A 120 22.50 2.63 -5.00
N LYS A 121 23.42 2.01 -4.25
CA LYS A 121 24.41 1.07 -4.80
C LYS A 121 23.76 -0.20 -5.39
N ARG A 122 22.54 -0.54 -4.99
CA ARG A 122 21.78 -1.68 -5.53
C ARG A 122 20.94 -1.22 -6.71
N THR A 123 21.49 -1.37 -7.92
CA THR A 123 20.76 -1.01 -9.13
C THR A 123 19.64 -1.99 -9.41
N VAL A 124 18.61 -1.55 -10.14
CA VAL A 124 17.50 -2.41 -10.59
C VAL A 124 18.03 -3.63 -11.35
N ALA A 125 19.04 -3.45 -12.20
CA ALA A 125 19.66 -4.55 -12.95
C ALA A 125 20.34 -5.61 -12.06
N MET A 126 20.91 -5.21 -10.92
CA MET A 126 21.46 -6.17 -9.95
C MET A 126 20.33 -6.93 -9.24
N LEU A 127 19.29 -6.19 -8.83
CA LEU A 127 18.15 -6.75 -8.11
C LEU A 127 17.30 -7.67 -8.99
N ALA A 128 17.25 -7.42 -10.30
CA ALA A 128 16.58 -8.25 -11.29
C ALA A 128 17.05 -9.71 -11.29
N LYS A 129 18.30 -9.96 -10.87
CA LYS A 129 18.91 -11.29 -10.82
C LYS A 129 18.60 -12.05 -9.52
N THR A 130 17.92 -11.41 -8.57
CA THR A 130 17.60 -11.99 -7.26
C THR A 130 16.26 -12.72 -7.31
N SER A 131 16.06 -13.75 -6.47
CA SER A 131 14.79 -14.48 -6.38
C SER A 131 13.57 -13.61 -6.01
N GLY A 132 13.79 -12.45 -5.38
CA GLY A 132 12.76 -11.46 -5.04
C GLY A 132 12.63 -10.28 -6.01
N ALA A 133 13.01 -10.46 -7.28
CA ALA A 133 13.00 -9.38 -8.28
C ALA A 133 11.58 -8.87 -8.62
N LEU A 134 10.57 -9.74 -8.50
CA LEU A 134 9.18 -9.45 -8.84
C LEU A 134 8.33 -9.31 -7.57
N PRO A 135 7.22 -8.56 -7.65
CA PRO A 135 6.24 -8.56 -6.57
C PRO A 135 5.67 -9.97 -6.36
N PRO A 136 5.32 -10.34 -5.11
CA PRO A 136 4.69 -11.62 -4.83
C PRO A 136 3.35 -11.76 -5.56
N VAL A 137 2.84 -12.99 -5.64
CA VAL A 137 1.48 -13.23 -6.17
C VAL A 137 0.49 -12.80 -5.11
N ASN A 138 -0.60 -12.14 -5.50
CA ASN A 138 -1.66 -11.79 -4.57
C ASN A 138 -2.32 -13.08 -4.04
N PRO A 139 -2.22 -13.41 -2.74
CA PRO A 139 -2.83 -14.62 -2.21
C PRO A 139 -4.36 -14.54 -2.20
N PHE A 140 -4.92 -13.33 -2.17
CA PHE A 140 -6.35 -13.07 -2.18
C PHE A 140 -6.88 -13.02 -3.62
N GLY A 141 -7.01 -14.19 -4.24
CA GLY A 141 -7.79 -14.34 -5.46
C GLY A 141 -9.28 -14.20 -5.13
N VAL A 142 -9.97 -13.26 -5.78
CA VAL A 142 -11.41 -12.95 -5.63
C VAL A 142 -12.32 -14.18 -5.61
N GLN A 143 -11.91 -15.26 -6.26
CA GLN A 143 -12.71 -16.49 -6.37
C GLN A 143 -12.76 -17.34 -5.08
N LYS A 144 -11.90 -17.10 -4.08
CA LYS A 144 -11.75 -18.00 -2.91
C LYS A 144 -12.41 -17.53 -1.60
N LEU A 145 -12.88 -16.28 -1.52
CA LEU A 145 -13.43 -15.73 -0.27
C LEU A 145 -14.95 -15.98 -0.15
N PRO A 146 -15.44 -16.53 0.99
CA PRO A 146 -16.87 -16.72 1.22
C PRO A 146 -17.63 -15.39 1.24
N GLN A 147 -18.86 -15.39 0.72
CA GLN A 147 -19.72 -14.19 0.67
C GLN A 147 -20.18 -13.68 2.05
N GLU A 148 -20.00 -14.45 3.13
CA GLU A 148 -20.41 -14.04 4.47
C GLU A 148 -19.27 -13.37 5.27
N GLY A 149 -18.08 -13.24 4.67
CA GLY A 149 -16.88 -12.75 5.34
C GLY A 149 -16.20 -13.85 6.18
N VAL A 150 -14.94 -13.61 6.57
CA VAL A 150 -14.11 -14.59 7.28
C VAL A 150 -13.67 -14.01 8.62
N ARG A 151 -13.69 -14.82 9.69
CA ARG A 151 -13.10 -14.45 10.99
C ARG A 151 -11.59 -14.36 10.85
N LEU A 152 -10.95 -13.41 11.54
CA LEU A 152 -9.50 -13.23 11.44
C LEU A 152 -8.71 -14.52 11.78
N SER A 153 -9.18 -15.28 12.78
CA SER A 153 -8.61 -16.58 13.18
C SER A 153 -8.70 -17.68 12.10
N GLU A 154 -9.51 -17.47 11.08
CA GLU A 154 -9.78 -18.43 10.01
C GLU A 154 -9.24 -17.95 8.66
N ALA A 155 -8.65 -16.76 8.60
CA ALA A 155 -8.16 -16.14 7.36
C ALA A 155 -7.13 -17.03 6.64
N ASP A 156 -6.26 -17.71 7.39
CA ASP A 156 -5.21 -18.57 6.82
C ASP A 156 -5.75 -19.74 5.99
N LYS A 157 -7.00 -20.17 6.22
CA LYS A 157 -7.65 -21.24 5.45
C LYS A 157 -7.95 -20.84 4.00
N PHE A 158 -7.90 -19.55 3.70
CA PHE A 158 -8.25 -18.98 2.41
C PHE A 158 -7.04 -18.35 1.68
N LEU A 159 -5.84 -18.46 2.27
CA LEU A 159 -4.57 -18.10 1.64
C LEU A 159 -4.09 -19.28 0.77
N ASN A 160 -3.41 -18.98 -0.34
CA ASN A 160 -2.77 -19.97 -1.22
C ASN A 160 -1.42 -20.43 -0.67
#